data_AF-A0A328T1Z5-F1
#
_entry.id   AF-A0A328T1Z5-F1
#
_cell.length_a   1.000
_cell.length_b   1.000
_cell.length_c   1.000
_cell.angle_alpha   90.00
_cell.angle_beta   90.00
_cell.angle_gamma   90.00
#
_symmetry.space_group_name_H-M   'P 1'
#
loop_
_entity.id
_entity.type
_entity.pdbx_description
1 polymer ?
#
loop_
_entity_poly.entity_id
_entity_poly.type
_entity_poly.pdbx_seq_one_letter_code
_entity_poly.pdbx_strand_id
1 'polypeptide(L)'
;MRLPHHLIYRPSGFTFRLIVPADLRSQVGKVVISRSLRTHDRTRAQVFALALASQYAQTFRELRGQDVAEKDAPIVDTIVDAFGEGKVRPYEIDLEKGIVRTDGSDKEHERAMAAMDKAGKLRAQMPVQAVPVAANAQPLAPAVKAGMPLHKAIRDYSDVEGPNLHSNTWTGRQRALRSFAKAVGANTPITTITRPMAADWANDLVRSGVSKRTAVNYVSNVAQIFAYLMRQGHLTNNPVKGVMVMSKREKAKRRAEGHEWEAFSVDQLKRIYAPENIATMTLLHNRWAAMLGLYTGARVGEVAQIFLRDIVKEGDIWCVRLTVESDGQALKTEHSKRLVPLHPDLIALGFTEYVSRLRKMGEERLFPHVNLNGKAGKGSGISKNFGYLLKRKGVAVKPRREHGRVGFHSLRKTVVQSLQGTGVSDERRRAFVGHEQSDDVHATVYMRAWTAEELSSLWAGLKWGEWLRMDELRALLV
;
A
#
# COMPACT_ATOMS: atom_id res chain seq x y z
N MET A 1 -1.46 -10.10 6.60
CA MET A 1 -0.22 -10.69 6.02
C MET A 1 0.18 -11.94 6.81
N ARG A 2 0.03 -13.14 6.20
CA ARG A 2 0.20 -14.45 6.86
C ARG A 2 1.52 -14.54 7.63
N LEU A 3 1.46 -14.97 8.90
CA LEU A 3 2.66 -15.44 9.59
C LEU A 3 3.28 -16.55 8.72
N PRO A 4 4.62 -16.57 8.55
CA PRO A 4 5.29 -17.70 7.92
C PRO A 4 4.80 -19.00 8.58
N HIS A 5 4.64 -20.08 7.80
CA HIS A 5 4.07 -21.36 8.26
C HIS A 5 4.73 -21.93 9.53
N HIS A 6 5.89 -21.40 9.91
CA HIS A 6 6.68 -21.84 11.05
C HIS A 6 6.72 -20.90 12.26
N LEU A 7 5.92 -19.84 12.34
CA LEU A 7 5.99 -18.86 13.45
C LEU A 7 4.67 -18.72 14.20
N ILE A 8 4.72 -18.94 15.52
CA ILE A 8 3.62 -18.73 16.47
C ILE A 8 4.04 -17.70 17.51
N TYR A 9 3.19 -16.72 17.77
CA TYR A 9 3.41 -15.77 18.86
C TYR A 9 2.81 -16.30 20.17
N ARG A 10 3.57 -16.25 21.27
CA ARG A 10 3.11 -16.56 22.63
C ARG A 10 3.46 -15.40 23.57
N PRO A 11 2.86 -15.30 24.77
CA PRO A 11 3.23 -14.29 25.77
C PRO A 11 4.72 -14.33 26.15
N SER A 12 5.37 -15.49 26.03
CA SER A 12 6.80 -15.70 26.27
C SER A 12 7.72 -15.39 25.06
N GLY A 13 7.16 -14.84 23.97
CA GLY A 13 7.89 -14.53 22.73
C GLY A 13 7.49 -15.39 21.53
N PHE A 14 8.19 -15.19 20.41
CA PHE A 14 7.99 -15.97 19.20
C PHE A 14 8.49 -17.41 19.35
N THR A 15 7.72 -18.36 18.82
CA THR A 15 7.99 -19.80 18.82
C THR A 15 8.01 -20.30 17.38
N PHE A 16 9.04 -21.05 17.03
CA PHE A 16 9.13 -21.81 15.80
C PHE A 16 8.28 -23.09 15.89
N ARG A 17 7.45 -23.39 14.89
CA ARG A 17 6.67 -24.63 14.81
C ARG A 17 6.81 -25.28 13.42
N LEU A 18 7.27 -26.51 13.36
CA LEU A 18 7.39 -27.28 12.12
C LEU A 18 6.65 -28.61 12.29
N ILE A 19 5.84 -28.97 11.29
CA ILE A 19 5.21 -30.30 11.24
C ILE A 19 6.19 -31.25 10.56
N VAL A 20 6.44 -32.39 11.18
CA VAL A 20 7.32 -33.42 10.62
C VAL A 20 6.58 -34.13 9.47
N PRO A 21 7.22 -34.28 8.29
CA PRO A 21 6.67 -35.03 7.16
C PRO A 21 6.25 -36.45 7.58
N ALA A 22 5.12 -36.93 7.06
CA ALA A 22 4.50 -38.18 7.52
C ALA A 22 5.42 -39.40 7.41
N ASP A 23 6.20 -39.44 6.33
CA ASP A 23 7.24 -40.42 6.01
C ASP A 23 8.37 -40.48 7.04
N LEU A 24 8.65 -39.37 7.74
CA LEU A 24 9.75 -39.27 8.70
C LEU A 24 9.28 -39.32 10.16
N ARG A 25 7.98 -39.41 10.44
CA ARG A 25 7.47 -39.36 11.83
C ARG A 25 7.90 -40.55 12.67
N SER A 26 7.99 -41.74 12.07
CA SER A 26 8.47 -42.96 12.75
C SER A 26 9.95 -42.84 13.11
N GLN A 27 10.78 -42.32 12.21
CA GLN A 27 12.21 -42.09 12.42
C GLN A 27 12.47 -40.93 13.40
N VAL A 28 11.67 -39.86 13.33
CA VAL A 28 11.87 -38.64 14.13
C VAL A 28 11.22 -38.72 15.52
N GLY A 29 10.26 -39.62 15.72
CA GLY A 29 9.54 -39.83 16.97
C GLY A 29 8.61 -38.67 17.39
N LYS A 30 8.47 -37.62 16.56
CA LYS A 30 7.67 -36.42 16.86
C LYS A 30 6.83 -36.03 15.64
N VAL A 31 5.59 -35.62 15.88
CA VAL A 31 4.69 -35.09 14.82
C VAL A 31 4.92 -33.60 14.60
N VAL A 32 5.28 -32.87 15.66
CA VAL A 32 5.49 -31.42 15.65
C VAL A 32 6.75 -31.07 16.41
N ILE A 33 7.61 -30.26 15.79
CA ILE A 33 8.78 -29.65 16.41
C ILE A 33 8.39 -28.22 16.81
N SER A 34 8.56 -27.87 18.09
CA SER A 34 8.25 -26.54 18.62
C SER A 34 9.42 -26.01 19.45
N ARG A 35 9.90 -24.79 19.14
CA ARG A 35 11.07 -24.17 19.81
C ARG A 35 10.85 -22.68 20.06
N SER A 36 11.10 -22.21 21.29
CA SER A 36 11.09 -20.77 21.57
C SER A 36 12.29 -20.08 20.88
N LEU A 37 12.03 -18.97 20.20
CA LEU A 37 13.06 -18.14 19.55
C LEU A 37 13.62 -17.07 20.50
N ARG A 38 13.16 -17.04 21.77
CA ARG A 38 13.60 -16.13 22.84
C ARG A 38 13.68 -14.66 22.40
N THR A 39 12.73 -14.24 21.57
CA THR A 39 12.64 -12.87 21.10
C THR A 39 11.19 -12.44 20.90
N HIS A 40 10.91 -11.18 21.23
CA HIS A 40 9.65 -10.50 20.88
C HIS A 40 9.78 -9.66 19.60
N ASP A 41 10.98 -9.59 19.00
CA ASP A 41 11.21 -8.90 17.73
C ASP A 41 10.84 -9.82 16.57
N ARG A 42 9.84 -9.40 15.78
CA ARG A 42 9.34 -10.13 14.62
C ARG A 42 10.39 -10.32 13.53
N THR A 43 11.24 -9.34 13.27
CA THR A 43 12.23 -9.41 12.17
C THR A 43 13.31 -10.41 12.54
N ARG A 44 13.78 -10.34 13.79
CA ARG A 44 14.76 -11.29 14.34
C ARG A 44 14.17 -12.71 14.41
N ALA A 45 12.90 -12.85 14.83
CA ALA A 45 12.19 -14.12 14.82
C ALA A 45 12.05 -14.73 13.42
N GLN A 46 11.83 -13.90 12.39
CA GLN A 46 11.75 -14.35 10.99
C GLN A 46 13.09 -14.91 10.50
N VAL A 47 14.20 -14.23 10.77
CA VAL A 47 15.54 -14.70 10.42
C VAL A 47 15.85 -16.04 11.11
N PHE A 48 15.56 -16.14 12.42
CA PHE A 48 15.78 -17.37 13.18
C PHE A 48 14.91 -18.54 12.71
N ALA A 49 13.63 -18.27 12.39
CA ALA A 49 12.73 -19.30 11.86
C ALA A 49 13.18 -19.82 10.49
N LEU A 50 13.69 -18.95 9.61
CA LEU A 50 14.21 -19.35 8.30
C LEU A 50 15.47 -20.21 8.42
N ALA A 51 16.39 -19.84 9.32
CA ALA A 51 17.59 -20.63 9.59
C ALA A 51 17.25 -22.05 10.08
N LEU A 52 16.35 -22.15 11.06
CA LEU A 52 15.87 -23.44 11.58
C LEU A 52 15.15 -24.26 10.50
N ALA A 53 14.27 -23.63 9.70
CA ALA A 53 13.56 -24.32 8.62
C ALA A 53 14.52 -24.89 7.58
N SER A 54 15.56 -24.14 7.18
CA SER A 54 16.57 -24.60 6.23
C SER A 54 17.36 -25.80 6.76
N GLN A 55 17.70 -25.80 8.05
CA GLN A 55 18.43 -26.90 8.68
C GLN A 55 17.57 -28.16 8.79
N TYR A 56 16.33 -28.06 9.27
CA TYR A 56 15.42 -29.22 9.28
C TYR A 56 15.16 -29.75 7.87
N ALA A 57 15.10 -28.89 6.86
CA ALA A 57 14.98 -29.32 5.47
C ALA A 57 16.23 -30.02 4.92
N GLN A 58 17.43 -29.74 5.45
CA GLN A 58 18.65 -30.50 5.15
C GLN A 58 18.63 -31.85 5.86
N THR A 59 18.35 -31.87 7.16
CA THR A 59 18.28 -33.11 7.95
C THR A 59 17.20 -34.06 7.44
N PHE A 60 16.01 -33.56 7.08
CA PHE A 60 14.95 -34.39 6.49
C PHE A 60 15.33 -34.93 5.11
N ARG A 61 16.19 -34.24 4.34
CA ARG A 61 16.71 -34.77 3.07
C ARG A 61 17.74 -35.87 3.31
N GLU A 62 18.61 -35.70 4.30
CA GLU A 62 19.59 -36.71 4.69
C GLU A 62 18.90 -37.98 5.21
N LEU A 63 17.87 -37.83 6.06
CA LEU A 63 17.08 -38.95 6.57
C LEU A 63 16.31 -39.71 5.48
N ARG A 64 15.91 -39.04 4.39
CA ARG A 64 15.27 -39.69 3.24
C ARG A 64 16.26 -40.44 2.34
N GLY A 65 17.56 -40.17 2.46
CA GLY A 65 18.62 -40.74 1.61
C GLY A 65 19.41 -41.87 2.26
N GLN A 66 19.10 -42.25 3.49
CA GLN A 66 19.80 -43.32 4.22
C GLN A 66 18.80 -44.42 4.61
N ASP A 67 19.05 -45.66 4.16
CA ASP A 67 18.48 -46.86 4.79
C ASP A 67 19.16 -47.04 6.14
N VAL A 68 18.68 -46.33 7.15
CA VAL A 68 19.18 -46.49 8.51
C VAL A 68 18.47 -47.67 9.15
N ALA A 69 19.22 -48.75 9.42
CA ALA A 69 18.74 -49.86 10.22
C ALA A 69 18.20 -49.34 11.56
N GLU A 70 17.10 -49.94 12.03
CA GLU A 70 16.26 -49.51 13.16
C GLU A 70 17.00 -49.28 14.49
N LYS A 71 18.28 -49.66 14.58
CA LYS A 71 19.16 -49.51 15.75
C LYS A 71 20.16 -48.34 15.70
N ASP A 72 20.35 -47.68 14.55
CA ASP A 72 21.36 -46.62 14.39
C ASP A 72 20.77 -45.27 13.92
N ALA A 73 19.45 -45.11 13.96
CA ALA A 73 18.79 -43.83 13.65
C ALA A 73 19.24 -42.77 14.68
N PRO A 74 19.84 -41.63 14.25
CA PRO A 74 20.27 -40.61 15.18
C PRO A 74 19.04 -40.11 15.95
N ILE A 75 19.08 -40.34 17.27
CA ILE A 75 18.03 -39.90 18.18
C ILE A 75 17.89 -38.40 17.98
N VAL A 76 16.70 -37.96 17.56
CA VAL A 76 16.44 -36.55 17.23
C VAL A 76 16.82 -35.60 18.37
N ASP A 77 16.77 -36.10 19.61
CA ASP A 77 17.25 -35.35 20.78
C ASP A 77 18.76 -35.09 20.77
N THR A 78 19.63 -35.92 20.17
CA THR A 78 21.08 -35.66 20.09
C THR A 78 21.45 -34.57 19.07
N ILE A 79 20.75 -34.51 17.93
CA ILE A 79 20.90 -33.41 16.95
C ILE A 79 20.32 -32.10 17.52
N VAL A 80 19.31 -32.23 18.38
CA VAL A 80 18.60 -31.14 19.04
C VAL A 80 19.33 -30.62 20.29
N ASP A 81 20.04 -31.47 21.03
CA ASP A 81 20.83 -31.15 22.22
C ASP A 81 22.21 -30.59 21.87
N ALA A 82 22.71 -30.85 20.66
CA ALA A 82 23.87 -30.15 20.10
C ALA A 82 23.69 -28.61 20.05
N PHE A 83 22.46 -28.11 20.17
CA PHE A 83 22.14 -26.69 20.36
C PHE A 83 21.49 -26.36 21.72
N GLY A 84 21.25 -27.37 22.57
CA GLY A 84 20.54 -27.25 23.85
C GLY A 84 21.34 -26.64 24.99
N GLU A 85 22.67 -26.77 24.99
CA GLU A 85 23.55 -26.18 26.03
C GLU A 85 24.51 -25.10 25.50
N GLY A 86 24.18 -24.50 24.36
CA GLY A 86 24.88 -23.32 23.87
C GLY A 86 24.35 -22.06 24.55
N LYS A 87 24.93 -21.67 25.70
CA LYS A 87 25.06 -20.22 25.98
C LYS A 87 25.61 -19.59 24.71
N VAL A 88 24.89 -18.68 24.08
CA VAL A 88 25.42 -17.88 22.96
C VAL A 88 26.66 -17.17 23.51
N ARG A 89 27.85 -17.66 23.16
CA ARG A 89 29.12 -17.10 23.61
C ARG A 89 29.45 -15.92 22.71
N PRO A 90 29.70 -14.73 23.27
CA PRO A 90 29.91 -13.52 22.48
C PRO A 90 31.34 -13.52 21.94
N TYR A 91 31.62 -14.22 20.84
CA TYR A 91 32.85 -14.02 20.09
C TYR A 91 32.55 -13.61 18.65
N GLU A 92 33.34 -12.67 18.16
CA GLU A 92 33.25 -12.11 16.82
C GLU A 92 34.53 -12.52 16.07
N ILE A 93 34.38 -13.30 15.00
CA ILE A 93 35.49 -13.76 14.15
C ILE A 93 35.25 -13.22 12.74
N ASP A 94 36.12 -12.32 12.29
CA ASP A 94 36.16 -11.80 10.91
C ASP A 94 37.37 -12.42 10.20
N LEU A 95 37.10 -13.47 9.40
CA LEU A 95 38.12 -14.24 8.67
C LEU A 95 38.68 -13.52 7.44
N GLU A 96 37.99 -12.47 6.94
CA GLU A 96 38.53 -11.63 5.85
C GLU A 96 39.54 -10.61 6.37
N LYS A 97 39.41 -10.19 7.64
CA LYS A 97 40.30 -9.20 8.28
C LYS A 97 41.26 -9.76 9.31
N GLY A 98 41.14 -11.05 9.67
CA GLY A 98 42.03 -11.72 10.61
C GLY A 98 41.85 -11.30 12.08
N ILE A 99 40.66 -10.87 12.48
CA ILE A 99 40.40 -10.34 13.83
C ILE A 99 39.55 -11.34 14.62
N VAL A 100 40.02 -11.69 15.82
CA VAL A 100 39.29 -12.46 16.83
C VAL A 100 39.23 -11.62 18.11
N ARG A 101 38.01 -11.36 18.60
CA ARG A 101 37.80 -10.64 19.87
C ARG A 101 37.30 -11.62 20.93
N THR A 102 38.02 -11.68 22.06
CA THR A 102 37.72 -12.51 23.24
C THR A 102 37.48 -11.63 24.47
N ASP A 103 36.93 -12.18 25.55
CA ASP A 103 36.63 -11.43 26.78
C ASP A 103 37.86 -11.15 27.68
N GLY A 104 39.02 -11.71 27.31
CA GLY A 104 40.32 -11.42 27.91
C GLY A 104 40.78 -12.41 28.98
N SER A 105 40.08 -13.53 29.18
CA SER A 105 40.55 -14.59 30.09
C SER A 105 41.57 -15.54 29.43
N ASP A 106 42.63 -15.94 30.17
CA ASP A 106 43.73 -16.78 29.66
C ASP A 106 43.24 -18.12 29.08
N LYS A 107 42.19 -18.70 29.69
CA LYS A 107 41.54 -19.92 29.22
C LYS A 107 40.75 -19.75 27.92
N GLU A 108 40.32 -18.53 27.55
CA GLU A 108 39.71 -18.25 26.25
C GLU A 108 40.76 -17.95 25.17
N HIS A 109 41.87 -17.30 25.54
CA HIS A 109 42.98 -17.05 24.62
C HIS A 109 43.57 -18.36 24.08
N GLU A 110 43.86 -19.33 24.95
CA GLU A 110 44.33 -20.67 24.53
C GLU A 110 43.35 -21.36 23.57
N ARG A 111 42.04 -21.20 23.79
CA ARG A 111 41.01 -21.83 22.95
C ARG A 111 40.82 -21.13 21.62
N ALA A 112 40.97 -19.81 21.57
CA ALA A 112 40.98 -19.04 20.33
C ALA A 112 42.18 -19.42 19.45
N MET A 113 43.35 -19.59 20.06
CA MET A 113 44.56 -20.03 19.36
C MET A 113 44.45 -21.48 18.86
N ALA A 114 43.88 -22.39 19.66
CA ALA A 114 43.61 -23.77 19.23
C ALA A 114 42.58 -23.87 18.09
N ALA A 115 41.60 -22.96 18.05
CA ALA A 115 40.62 -22.88 16.96
C ALA A 115 41.24 -22.32 15.66
N MET A 116 42.16 -21.36 15.76
CA MET A 116 42.94 -20.88 14.61
C MET A 116 43.86 -21.97 14.05
N ASP A 117 44.51 -22.78 14.88
CA ASP A 117 45.36 -23.88 14.45
C ASP A 117 44.56 -24.99 13.71
N LYS A 118 43.36 -25.31 14.20
CA LYS A 118 42.44 -26.23 13.49
C LYS A 118 41.93 -25.65 12.17
N ALA A 119 41.63 -24.36 12.11
CA ALA A 119 41.20 -23.69 10.87
C ALA A 119 42.33 -23.63 9.82
N GLY A 120 43.58 -23.45 10.26
CA GLY A 120 44.78 -23.54 9.41
C GLY A 120 44.98 -24.94 8.83
N LYS A 121 44.76 -25.99 9.63
CA LYS A 121 44.86 -27.40 9.19
C LYS A 121 43.74 -27.82 8.22
N LEU A 122 42.53 -27.28 8.38
CA LEU A 122 41.42 -27.47 7.43
C LEU A 122 41.70 -26.78 6.07
N ARG A 123 42.38 -25.63 6.08
CA ARG A 123 42.80 -24.94 4.85
C ARG A 123 43.91 -25.68 4.10
N ALA A 124 44.73 -26.47 4.80
CA ALA A 124 45.80 -27.29 4.21
C ALA A 124 45.31 -28.60 3.56
N GLN A 125 44.06 -29.03 3.80
CA GLN A 125 43.50 -30.29 3.29
C GLN A 125 42.55 -30.13 2.09
N MET A 126 42.33 -28.90 1.61
CA MET A 126 41.61 -28.69 0.35
C MET A 126 42.58 -28.86 -0.82
N PRO A 127 42.27 -29.68 -1.85
CA PRO A 127 43.14 -29.86 -3.00
C PRO A 127 43.28 -28.53 -3.75
N VAL A 128 44.52 -28.03 -3.80
CA VAL A 128 44.90 -26.88 -4.63
C VAL A 128 44.96 -27.36 -6.08
N GLN A 129 43.90 -27.12 -6.86
CA GLN A 129 44.07 -27.11 -8.32
C GLN A 129 44.91 -25.89 -8.68
N ALA A 130 46.15 -26.15 -9.09
CA ALA A 130 47.07 -25.12 -9.57
C ALA A 130 46.54 -24.55 -10.89
N VAL A 131 46.06 -23.30 -10.83
CA VAL A 131 45.98 -22.45 -12.02
C VAL A 131 47.36 -21.84 -12.21
N PRO A 132 48.02 -21.97 -13.37
CA PRO A 132 49.36 -21.42 -13.58
C PRO A 132 49.32 -19.90 -13.42
N VAL A 133 50.30 -19.39 -12.68
CA VAL A 133 50.51 -17.96 -12.44
C VAL A 133 50.94 -17.31 -13.76
N ALA A 134 49.97 -16.72 -14.48
CA ALA A 134 50.26 -15.71 -15.49
C ALA A 134 50.58 -14.40 -14.77
N ALA A 135 51.73 -13.84 -15.10
CA ALA A 135 52.34 -12.67 -14.48
C ALA A 135 51.38 -11.47 -14.38
N ASN A 136 51.60 -10.68 -13.32
CA ASN A 136 51.04 -9.35 -13.05
C ASN A 136 50.56 -8.60 -14.30
N ALA A 137 49.27 -8.74 -14.59
CA ALA A 137 48.48 -7.66 -15.17
C ALA A 137 47.45 -7.31 -14.10
N GLN A 138 47.47 -6.06 -13.60
CA GLN A 138 46.34 -5.53 -12.84
C GLN A 138 45.06 -5.89 -13.61
N PRO A 139 44.03 -6.46 -12.97
CA PRO A 139 42.76 -6.59 -13.66
C PRO A 139 42.30 -5.18 -13.99
N LEU A 140 42.43 -4.79 -15.27
CA LEU A 140 41.63 -3.74 -15.87
C LEU A 140 40.22 -4.02 -15.38
N ALA A 141 39.68 -3.12 -14.56
CA ALA A 141 38.29 -3.17 -14.13
C ALA A 141 37.46 -3.56 -15.36
N PRO A 142 36.62 -4.61 -15.30
CA PRO A 142 35.90 -5.06 -16.47
C PRO A 142 35.20 -3.83 -17.03
N ALA A 143 35.56 -3.46 -18.26
CA ALA A 143 35.04 -2.27 -18.91
C ALA A 143 33.53 -2.29 -18.72
N VAL A 144 33.02 -1.35 -17.91
CA VAL A 144 31.60 -1.24 -17.61
C VAL A 144 30.95 -1.08 -18.97
N LYS A 145 30.31 -2.13 -19.50
CA LYS A 145 29.45 -2.02 -20.69
C LYS A 145 28.61 -0.78 -20.43
N ALA A 146 28.74 0.23 -21.29
CA ALA A 146 28.11 1.52 -21.10
C ALA A 146 26.66 1.30 -20.68
N GLY A 147 26.38 1.47 -19.38
CA GLY A 147 25.08 1.13 -18.83
C GLY A 147 24.04 1.99 -19.52
N MET A 148 22.86 1.42 -19.78
CA MET A 148 21.75 2.15 -20.40
C MET A 148 21.64 3.56 -19.77
N PRO A 149 21.68 4.65 -20.55
CA PRO A 149 21.60 5.98 -19.99
C PRO A 149 20.18 6.24 -19.44
N LEU A 150 20.10 7.05 -18.38
CA LEU A 150 18.84 7.32 -17.68
C LEU A 150 17.73 7.85 -18.61
N HIS A 151 18.04 8.70 -19.58
CA HIS A 151 17.02 9.19 -20.53
C HIS A 151 16.41 8.08 -21.38
N LYS A 152 17.23 7.10 -21.81
CA LYS A 152 16.76 5.94 -22.56
C LYS A 152 15.86 5.09 -21.68
N ALA A 153 16.29 4.81 -20.44
CA ALA A 153 15.45 4.10 -19.47
C ALA A 153 14.11 4.81 -19.25
N ILE A 154 14.11 6.15 -19.11
CA ILE A 154 12.89 6.94 -18.93
C ILE A 154 11.97 6.82 -20.14
N ARG A 155 12.51 6.90 -21.35
CA ARG A 155 11.73 6.74 -22.59
C ARG A 155 11.13 5.35 -22.69
N ASP A 156 11.96 4.31 -22.58
CA ASP A 156 11.52 2.92 -22.70
C ASP A 156 10.46 2.58 -21.62
N TYR A 157 10.62 3.10 -20.40
CA TYR A 157 9.61 3.02 -19.35
C TYR A 157 8.33 3.80 -19.69
N SER A 158 8.44 4.99 -20.28
CA SER A 158 7.31 5.82 -20.66
C SER A 158 6.46 5.16 -21.74
N ASP A 159 7.09 4.52 -22.71
CA ASP A 159 6.41 3.88 -23.83
C ASP A 159 5.64 2.64 -23.39
N VAL A 160 6.19 1.88 -22.43
CA VAL A 160 5.58 0.64 -21.92
C VAL A 160 4.52 0.90 -20.84
N GLU A 161 4.84 1.74 -19.85
CA GLU A 161 4.01 1.90 -18.64
C GLU A 161 3.11 3.13 -18.73
N GLY A 162 3.51 4.17 -19.46
CA GLY A 162 2.77 5.43 -19.61
C GLY A 162 1.32 5.25 -20.08
N PRO A 163 1.05 4.50 -21.16
CA PRO A 163 -0.30 4.27 -21.67
C PRO A 163 -1.23 3.56 -20.67
N ASN A 164 -0.66 2.73 -19.78
CA ASN A 164 -1.40 1.92 -18.82
C ASN A 164 -1.71 2.68 -17.50
N LEU A 165 -1.24 3.92 -17.35
CA LEU A 165 -1.39 4.70 -16.12
C LEU A 165 -2.48 5.76 -16.27
N HIS A 166 -3.23 5.97 -15.18
CA HIS A 166 -4.15 7.11 -15.10
C HIS A 166 -3.42 8.44 -15.34
N SER A 167 -3.99 9.32 -16.18
CA SER A 167 -3.38 10.59 -16.63
C SER A 167 -2.73 11.43 -15.51
N ASN A 168 -3.42 11.63 -14.36
CA ASN A 168 -2.84 12.38 -13.24
C ASN A 168 -1.59 11.70 -12.65
N THR A 169 -1.63 10.36 -12.53
CA THR A 169 -0.53 9.56 -12.02
C THR A 169 0.66 9.67 -12.97
N TRP A 170 0.40 9.56 -14.27
CA TRP A 170 1.41 9.71 -15.30
C TRP A 170 2.05 11.10 -15.30
N THR A 171 1.24 12.16 -15.27
CA THR A 171 1.72 13.56 -15.20
C THR A 171 2.61 13.78 -13.97
N GLY A 172 2.22 13.25 -12.82
CA GLY A 172 3.02 13.32 -11.60
C GLY A 172 4.34 12.55 -11.72
N ARG A 173 4.33 11.39 -12.36
CA ARG A 173 5.51 10.56 -12.59
C ARG A 173 6.47 11.23 -13.57
N GLN A 174 6.00 11.73 -14.71
CA GLN A 174 6.79 12.50 -15.68
C GLN A 174 7.47 13.72 -15.04
N ARG A 175 6.77 14.44 -14.15
CA ARG A 175 7.35 15.58 -13.44
C ARG A 175 8.49 15.15 -12.52
N ALA A 176 8.31 14.06 -11.79
CA ALA A 176 9.35 13.53 -10.90
C ALA A 176 10.55 12.99 -11.68
N LEU A 177 10.33 12.25 -12.77
CA LEU A 177 11.38 11.72 -13.64
C LEU A 177 12.21 12.84 -14.28
N ARG A 178 11.56 13.89 -14.80
CA ARG A 178 12.27 15.07 -15.33
C ARG A 178 13.11 15.77 -14.27
N SER A 179 12.57 15.93 -13.06
CA SER A 179 13.31 16.53 -11.95
C SER A 179 14.53 15.69 -11.56
N PHE A 180 14.39 14.37 -11.50
CA PHE A 180 15.48 13.46 -11.17
C PHE A 180 16.56 13.42 -12.26
N ALA A 181 16.16 13.32 -13.53
CA ALA A 181 17.09 13.35 -14.66
C ALA A 181 17.88 14.66 -14.74
N LYS A 182 17.25 15.79 -14.37
CA LYS A 182 17.96 17.08 -14.27
C LYS A 182 19.01 17.08 -13.17
N ALA A 183 18.74 16.44 -12.03
CA ALA A 183 19.66 16.42 -10.89
C ALA A 183 20.82 15.44 -11.07
N VAL A 184 20.54 14.23 -11.57
CA VAL A 184 21.53 13.15 -11.70
C VAL A 184 22.26 13.18 -13.04
N GLY A 185 21.72 13.89 -14.04
CA GLY A 185 22.21 13.89 -15.41
C GLY A 185 21.46 12.87 -16.27
N ALA A 186 20.92 13.32 -17.40
CA ALA A 186 20.13 12.49 -18.31
C ALA A 186 20.96 11.39 -19.03
N ASN A 187 22.26 11.60 -19.16
CA ASN A 187 23.20 10.66 -19.78
C ASN A 187 23.86 9.71 -18.78
N THR A 188 23.58 9.87 -17.49
CA THR A 188 24.16 9.03 -16.44
C THR A 188 23.70 7.58 -16.63
N PRO A 189 24.64 6.61 -16.72
CA PRO A 189 24.30 5.20 -16.79
C PRO A 189 23.47 4.76 -15.58
N ILE A 190 22.38 4.01 -15.79
CA ILE A 190 21.50 3.59 -14.68
C ILE A 190 22.23 2.78 -13.60
N THR A 191 23.33 2.10 -13.95
CA THR A 191 24.15 1.27 -13.05
C THR A 191 25.07 2.10 -12.14
N THR A 192 25.35 3.36 -12.49
CA THR A 192 26.17 4.26 -11.67
C THR A 192 25.34 5.13 -10.74
N ILE A 193 24.01 5.10 -10.86
CA ILE A 193 23.11 5.87 -10.00
C ILE A 193 23.08 5.24 -8.61
N THR A 194 23.65 5.95 -7.64
CA THR A 194 23.78 5.47 -6.26
C THR A 194 22.67 6.00 -5.35
N ARG A 195 22.52 5.36 -4.18
CA ARG A 195 21.58 5.79 -3.14
C ARG A 195 21.91 7.21 -2.60
N PRO A 196 23.17 7.60 -2.35
CA PRO A 196 23.53 8.98 -2.01
C PRO A 196 23.04 10.01 -3.03
N MET A 197 23.27 9.79 -4.34
CA MET A 197 22.80 10.72 -5.39
C MET A 197 21.28 10.93 -5.34
N ALA A 198 20.52 9.85 -5.09
CA ALA A 198 19.06 9.92 -4.93
C ALA A 198 18.64 10.63 -3.63
N ALA A 199 19.40 10.47 -2.54
CA ALA A 199 19.16 11.17 -1.29
C ALA A 199 19.45 12.67 -1.41
N ASP A 200 20.53 13.05 -2.09
CA ASP A 200 20.90 14.44 -2.33
C ASP A 200 19.82 15.16 -3.14
N TRP A 201 19.38 14.56 -4.25
CA TRP A 201 18.24 15.07 -5.02
C TRP A 201 16.97 15.24 -4.16
N ALA A 202 16.63 14.24 -3.34
CA ALA A 202 15.45 14.31 -2.51
C ALA A 202 15.55 15.42 -1.44
N ASN A 203 16.73 15.62 -0.86
CA ASN A 203 17.01 16.69 0.09
C ASN A 203 16.97 18.07 -0.59
N ASP A 204 17.52 18.18 -1.80
CA ASP A 204 17.51 19.41 -2.59
C ASP A 204 16.10 19.85 -2.98
N LEU A 205 15.19 18.91 -3.28
CA LEU A 205 13.77 19.25 -3.46
C LEU A 205 13.22 20.00 -2.23
N VAL A 206 13.52 19.50 -1.03
CA VAL A 206 13.04 20.13 0.21
C VAL A 206 13.72 21.47 0.44
N ARG A 207 15.04 21.57 0.22
CA ARG A 207 15.80 22.83 0.32
C ARG A 207 15.28 23.89 -0.67
N SER A 208 14.83 23.46 -1.85
CA SER A 208 14.24 24.33 -2.87
C SER A 208 12.76 24.68 -2.61
N GLY A 209 12.25 24.44 -1.40
CA GLY A 209 10.90 24.80 -0.98
C GLY A 209 9.79 23.80 -1.34
N VAL A 210 10.12 22.63 -1.89
CA VAL A 210 9.12 21.57 -2.12
C VAL A 210 8.75 20.93 -0.77
N SER A 211 7.45 20.87 -0.46
CA SER A 211 7.02 20.24 0.80
C SER A 211 7.54 18.80 0.91
N LYS A 212 7.95 18.37 2.12
CA LYS A 212 8.47 17.00 2.35
C LYS A 212 7.53 15.91 1.83
N ARG A 213 6.20 16.08 1.94
CA ARG A 213 5.23 15.14 1.35
C ARG A 213 5.38 15.04 -0.17
N THR A 214 5.52 16.18 -0.85
CA THR A 214 5.67 16.22 -2.30
C THR A 214 7.01 15.61 -2.71
N ALA A 215 8.09 15.89 -1.99
CA ALA A 215 9.40 15.26 -2.22
C ALA A 215 9.32 13.73 -2.05
N VAL A 216 8.66 13.23 -1.01
CA VAL A 216 8.40 11.78 -0.82
C VAL A 216 7.58 11.20 -1.98
N ASN A 217 6.59 11.94 -2.51
CA ASN A 217 5.84 11.50 -3.69
C ASN A 217 6.72 11.47 -4.95
N TYR A 218 7.65 12.42 -5.12
CA TYR A 218 8.62 12.41 -6.21
C TYR A 218 9.52 11.19 -6.12
N VAL A 219 10.11 10.93 -4.95
CA VAL A 219 10.92 9.75 -4.66
C VAL A 219 10.15 8.46 -4.97
N SER A 220 8.89 8.37 -4.53
CA SER A 220 8.04 7.21 -4.81
C SER A 220 7.80 7.00 -6.30
N ASN A 221 7.56 8.08 -7.05
CA ASN A 221 7.35 8.03 -8.51
C ASN A 221 8.60 7.61 -9.26
N VAL A 222 9.78 8.13 -8.88
CA VAL A 222 11.06 7.75 -9.50
C VAL A 222 11.45 6.33 -9.09
N ALA A 223 11.15 5.88 -7.87
CA ALA A 223 11.41 4.50 -7.48
C ALA A 223 10.69 3.48 -8.39
N GLN A 224 9.59 3.84 -9.06
CA GLN A 224 8.87 2.93 -9.96
C GLN A 224 9.66 2.56 -11.21
N ILE A 225 10.41 3.49 -11.81
CA ILE A 225 11.24 3.17 -12.97
C ILE A 225 12.40 2.25 -12.57
N PHE A 226 13.04 2.47 -11.42
CA PHE A 226 14.09 1.58 -10.92
C PHE A 226 13.53 0.20 -10.57
N ALA A 227 12.31 0.12 -10.05
CA ALA A 227 11.64 -1.17 -9.84
C ALA A 227 11.33 -1.88 -11.17
N TYR A 228 10.96 -1.15 -12.22
CA TYR A 228 10.80 -1.68 -13.57
C TYR A 228 12.13 -2.20 -14.13
N LEU A 229 13.21 -1.41 -14.04
CA LEU A 229 14.55 -1.79 -14.48
C LEU A 229 15.06 -3.05 -13.76
N MET A 230 14.75 -3.20 -12.46
CA MET A 230 15.04 -4.43 -11.72
C MET A 230 14.29 -5.65 -12.29
N ARG A 231 13.00 -5.50 -12.64
CA ARG A 231 12.23 -6.61 -13.26
C ARG A 231 12.78 -7.02 -14.62
N GLN A 232 13.39 -6.07 -15.34
CA GLN A 232 14.07 -6.32 -16.61
C GLN A 232 15.51 -6.83 -16.44
N GLY A 233 15.97 -7.08 -15.21
CA GLY A 233 17.32 -7.58 -14.94
C GLY A 233 18.44 -6.54 -15.14
N HIS A 234 18.11 -5.27 -15.38
CA HIS A 234 19.13 -4.21 -15.54
C HIS A 234 19.80 -3.81 -14.21
N LEU A 235 19.14 -4.05 -13.07
CA LEU A 235 19.60 -3.66 -11.74
C LEU A 235 19.25 -4.73 -10.71
N THR A 236 20.09 -4.89 -9.70
CA THR A 236 19.87 -5.81 -8.56
C THR A 236 19.15 -5.14 -7.39
N ASN A 237 19.25 -3.81 -7.27
CA ASN A 237 18.66 -3.02 -6.20
C ASN A 237 18.04 -1.72 -6.73
N ASN A 238 17.18 -1.10 -5.90
CA ASN A 238 16.55 0.17 -6.20
C ASN A 238 17.23 1.30 -5.41
N PRO A 239 18.06 2.16 -6.05
CA PRO A 239 18.80 3.21 -5.34
C PRO A 239 17.89 4.31 -4.78
N VAL A 240 16.68 4.46 -5.32
CA VAL A 240 15.73 5.54 -4.96
C VAL A 240 14.72 5.10 -3.90
N LYS A 241 14.39 3.82 -3.82
CA LYS A 241 13.36 3.32 -2.91
C LYS A 241 13.69 3.65 -1.46
N GLY A 242 12.80 4.42 -0.83
CA GLY A 242 12.86 4.74 0.59
C GLY A 242 13.98 5.70 1.01
N VAL A 243 14.61 6.44 0.08
CA VAL A 243 15.61 7.46 0.45
C VAL A 243 15.02 8.61 1.25
N MET A 244 13.72 8.88 1.06
CA MET A 244 12.97 9.82 1.86
C MET A 244 11.63 9.24 2.25
N VAL A 245 11.33 9.30 3.54
CA VAL A 245 10.06 8.85 4.13
C VAL A 245 9.56 9.87 5.14
N MET A 246 8.24 9.86 5.38
CA MET A 246 7.64 10.62 6.46
C MET A 246 7.57 9.75 7.71
N SER A 247 8.11 10.22 8.83
CA SER A 247 7.99 9.54 10.12
C SER A 247 6.54 9.57 10.63
N LYS A 248 6.21 8.72 11.60
CA LYS A 248 4.88 8.75 12.25
C LYS A 248 4.60 10.10 12.89
N ARG A 249 5.60 10.68 13.57
CA ARG A 249 5.52 12.01 14.20
C ARG A 249 5.25 13.11 13.17
N GLU A 250 5.94 13.08 12.04
CA GLU A 250 5.74 14.07 10.97
C GLU A 250 4.36 13.95 10.32
N LYS A 251 3.88 12.72 10.10
CA LYS A 251 2.51 12.50 9.64
C LYS A 251 1.51 13.05 10.65
N ALA A 252 1.69 12.78 11.95
CA ALA A 252 0.82 13.28 13.00
C ALA A 252 0.84 14.82 13.09
N LYS A 253 2.01 15.44 13.08
CA LYS A 253 2.17 16.90 13.08
C LYS A 253 1.43 17.53 11.89
N ARG A 254 1.60 16.95 10.70
CA ARG A 254 0.93 17.42 9.49
C ARG A 254 -0.60 17.30 9.55
N ARG A 255 -1.12 16.29 10.26
CA ARG A 255 -2.56 16.18 10.55
C ARG A 255 -3.01 17.29 11.50
N ALA A 256 -2.24 17.58 12.55
CA ALA A 256 -2.52 18.68 13.47
C ALA A 256 -2.42 20.07 12.81
N GLU A 257 -1.48 20.26 11.86
CA GLU A 257 -1.34 21.46 11.02
C GLU A 257 -2.41 21.55 9.92
N GLY A 258 -3.37 20.62 9.89
CA GLY A 258 -4.55 20.77 9.07
C GLY A 258 -4.45 20.46 7.59
N HIS A 259 -3.48 19.64 7.22
CA HIS A 259 -3.34 19.23 5.83
C HIS A 259 -4.30 18.10 5.42
N GLU A 260 -5.18 17.64 6.33
CA GLU A 260 -6.21 16.65 6.02
C GLU A 260 -7.57 17.27 5.67
N TRP A 261 -8.40 16.46 5.04
CA TRP A 261 -9.79 16.82 4.79
C TRP A 261 -10.56 16.83 6.11
N GLU A 262 -11.39 17.83 6.32
CA GLU A 262 -12.30 17.92 7.47
C GLU A 262 -13.71 17.47 7.09
N ALA A 263 -14.48 17.00 8.06
CA ALA A 263 -15.91 16.80 7.88
C ALA A 263 -16.63 18.14 8.02
N PHE A 264 -17.72 18.31 7.28
CA PHE A 264 -18.64 19.42 7.50
C PHE A 264 -19.44 19.22 8.79
N SER A 265 -19.64 20.30 9.55
CA SER A 265 -20.64 20.33 10.62
C SER A 265 -22.06 20.37 10.03
N VAL A 266 -23.06 20.02 10.84
CA VAL A 266 -24.48 20.08 10.42
C VAL A 266 -24.86 21.50 9.99
N ASP A 267 -24.42 22.55 10.70
CA ASP A 267 -24.72 23.94 10.31
C ASP A 267 -24.02 24.37 9.01
N GLN A 268 -22.86 23.80 8.70
CA GLN A 268 -22.24 23.99 7.39
C GLN A 268 -23.05 23.29 6.31
N LEU A 269 -23.49 22.04 6.55
CA LEU A 269 -24.33 21.31 5.60
C LEU A 269 -25.66 22.02 5.36
N LYS A 270 -26.36 22.48 6.40
CA LYS A 270 -27.61 23.26 6.28
C LYS A 270 -27.43 24.47 5.36
N ARG A 271 -26.32 25.19 5.49
CA ARG A 271 -25.99 26.31 4.58
C ARG A 271 -25.63 25.86 3.17
N ILE A 272 -24.79 24.84 3.03
CA ILE A 272 -24.35 24.31 1.71
C ILE A 272 -25.56 23.83 0.90
N TYR A 273 -26.47 23.10 1.55
CA TYR A 273 -27.62 22.43 0.93
C TYR A 273 -28.92 23.24 1.05
N ALA A 274 -28.85 24.49 1.48
CA ALA A 274 -30.00 25.40 1.39
C ALA A 274 -30.39 25.59 -0.10
N PRO A 275 -31.68 25.41 -0.47
CA PRO A 275 -32.22 25.66 -1.81
C PRO A 275 -31.62 26.86 -2.54
N GLU A 276 -31.61 28.05 -1.93
CA GLU A 276 -31.07 29.27 -2.52
C GLU A 276 -29.58 29.18 -2.85
N ASN A 277 -28.80 28.38 -2.12
CA ASN A 277 -27.38 28.15 -2.38
C ASN A 277 -27.18 27.05 -3.44
N ILE A 278 -27.97 25.96 -3.41
CA ILE A 278 -27.94 24.89 -4.42
C ILE A 278 -28.39 25.40 -5.79
N ALA A 279 -29.42 26.24 -5.84
CA ALA A 279 -29.93 26.87 -7.06
C ALA A 279 -28.83 27.61 -7.84
N THR A 280 -27.82 28.10 -7.12
CA THR A 280 -26.70 28.80 -7.73
C THR A 280 -25.73 27.94 -8.54
N MET A 281 -25.79 26.61 -8.36
CA MET A 281 -25.11 25.68 -9.25
C MET A 281 -25.95 25.61 -10.54
N THR A 282 -25.47 26.25 -11.60
CA THR A 282 -26.26 26.43 -12.84
C THR A 282 -26.55 25.12 -13.57
N LEU A 283 -25.60 24.18 -13.55
CA LEU A 283 -25.75 22.90 -14.25
C LEU A 283 -26.35 21.86 -13.32
N LEU A 284 -27.42 21.21 -13.77
CA LEU A 284 -28.17 20.21 -13.01
C LEU A 284 -27.28 19.05 -12.50
N HIS A 285 -26.31 18.60 -13.31
CA HIS A 285 -25.36 17.56 -12.88
C HIS A 285 -24.55 17.94 -11.62
N ASN A 286 -24.26 19.23 -11.42
CA ASN A 286 -23.52 19.67 -10.24
C ASN A 286 -24.39 19.62 -8.98
N ARG A 287 -25.69 19.91 -9.10
CA ARG A 287 -26.67 19.76 -8.01
C ARG A 287 -26.81 18.30 -7.61
N TRP A 288 -27.05 17.42 -8.60
CA TRP A 288 -27.13 15.98 -8.35
C TRP A 288 -25.84 15.38 -7.82
N ALA A 289 -24.67 15.81 -8.32
CA ALA A 289 -23.39 15.34 -7.79
C ALA A 289 -23.19 15.75 -6.31
N ALA A 290 -23.65 16.94 -5.91
CA ALA A 290 -23.62 17.36 -4.51
C ALA A 290 -24.53 16.50 -3.62
N MET A 291 -25.74 16.16 -4.10
CA MET A 291 -26.67 15.27 -3.38
C MET A 291 -26.12 13.85 -3.26
N LEU A 292 -25.64 13.27 -4.37
CA LEU A 292 -25.01 11.94 -4.34
C LEU A 292 -23.79 11.92 -3.41
N GLY A 293 -22.97 12.98 -3.42
CA GLY A 293 -21.84 13.10 -2.50
C GLY A 293 -22.26 13.07 -1.03
N LEU A 294 -23.35 13.76 -0.67
CA LEU A 294 -23.88 13.84 0.71
C LEU A 294 -24.36 12.48 1.24
N TYR A 295 -25.06 11.72 0.41
CA TYR A 295 -25.70 10.47 0.85
C TYR A 295 -24.81 9.23 0.67
N THR A 296 -23.85 9.26 -0.26
CA THR A 296 -23.04 8.06 -0.56
C THR A 296 -21.60 8.15 -0.08
N GLY A 297 -21.07 9.37 0.11
CA GLY A 297 -19.64 9.58 0.35
C GLY A 297 -18.74 9.08 -0.79
N ALA A 298 -19.29 8.85 -1.99
CA ALA A 298 -18.54 8.41 -3.15
C ALA A 298 -17.49 9.45 -3.56
N ARG A 299 -16.38 8.98 -4.14
CA ARG A 299 -15.33 9.90 -4.61
C ARG A 299 -15.88 10.72 -5.79
N VAL A 300 -15.47 11.97 -5.92
CA VAL A 300 -15.97 12.84 -7.02
C VAL A 300 -15.74 12.25 -8.42
N GLY A 301 -14.64 11.52 -8.62
CA GLY A 301 -14.37 10.81 -9.87
C GLY A 301 -15.29 9.60 -10.10
N GLU A 302 -15.72 8.93 -9.02
CA GLU A 302 -16.72 7.86 -9.07
C GLU A 302 -18.08 8.42 -9.47
N VAL A 303 -18.51 9.51 -8.82
CA VAL A 303 -19.76 10.21 -9.10
C VAL A 303 -19.81 10.75 -10.53
N ALA A 304 -18.70 11.31 -11.02
CA ALA A 304 -18.63 11.91 -12.35
C ALA A 304 -18.84 10.92 -13.50
N GLN A 305 -18.44 9.65 -13.32
CA GLN A 305 -18.34 8.67 -14.41
C GLN A 305 -19.44 7.60 -14.40
N ILE A 306 -20.47 7.76 -13.57
CA ILE A 306 -21.58 6.79 -13.43
C ILE A 306 -22.30 6.64 -14.78
N PHE A 307 -22.50 5.41 -15.24
CA PHE A 307 -23.39 5.12 -16.35
C PHE A 307 -24.83 4.92 -15.86
N LEU A 308 -25.82 5.19 -16.72
CA LEU A 308 -27.22 4.94 -16.38
C LEU A 308 -27.52 3.45 -16.18
N ARG A 309 -26.77 2.56 -16.84
CA ARG A 309 -26.85 1.10 -16.62
C ARG A 309 -26.35 0.65 -15.26
N ASP A 310 -25.52 1.46 -14.60
CA ASP A 310 -25.03 1.19 -13.25
C ASP A 310 -26.05 1.58 -12.17
N ILE A 311 -27.14 2.25 -12.55
CA ILE A 311 -28.29 2.52 -11.68
C ILE A 311 -29.23 1.32 -11.75
N VAL A 312 -29.10 0.43 -10.77
CA VAL A 312 -29.79 -0.86 -10.73
C VAL A 312 -30.74 -0.93 -9.53
N LYS A 313 -31.72 -1.83 -9.60
CA LYS A 313 -32.62 -2.12 -8.48
C LYS A 313 -32.32 -3.55 -8.00
N GLU A 314 -31.99 -3.70 -6.73
CA GLU A 314 -31.65 -4.99 -6.09
C GLU A 314 -32.73 -5.26 -5.06
N GLY A 315 -33.62 -6.21 -5.36
CA GLY A 315 -34.92 -6.32 -4.68
C GLY A 315 -35.70 -5.00 -4.82
N ASP A 316 -36.05 -4.39 -3.69
CA ASP A 316 -36.73 -3.10 -3.67
C ASP A 316 -35.83 -1.88 -3.50
N ILE A 317 -34.50 -2.09 -3.43
CA ILE A 317 -33.54 -1.04 -3.12
C ILE A 317 -32.83 -0.58 -4.39
N TRP A 318 -33.02 0.69 -4.75
CA TRP A 318 -32.22 1.33 -5.79
C TRP A 318 -30.76 1.44 -5.35
N CYS A 319 -29.85 1.14 -6.26
CA CYS A 319 -28.42 1.12 -6.00
C CYS A 319 -27.63 1.78 -7.13
N VAL A 320 -26.42 2.25 -6.80
CA VAL A 320 -25.40 2.63 -7.78
C VAL A 320 -24.29 1.60 -7.73
N ARG A 321 -24.03 0.95 -8.86
CA ARG A 321 -22.87 0.07 -9.06
C ARG A 321 -21.65 0.92 -9.41
N LEU A 322 -20.71 1.04 -8.49
CA LEU A 322 -19.43 1.69 -8.77
C LEU A 322 -18.46 0.63 -9.25
N THR A 323 -18.19 0.61 -10.55
CA THR A 323 -17.41 -0.45 -11.23
C THR A 323 -16.37 0.13 -12.21
N VAL A 324 -15.60 -0.75 -12.85
CA VAL A 324 -14.72 -0.47 -14.00
C VAL A 324 -15.07 -1.33 -15.22
N GLU A 325 -16.22 -2.00 -15.20
CA GLU A 325 -16.66 -2.89 -16.28
C GLU A 325 -16.98 -2.14 -17.58
N SER A 326 -17.20 -0.83 -17.51
CA SER A 326 -17.50 -0.01 -18.68
C SER A 326 -16.34 0.85 -19.12
N ASP A 327 -16.25 1.08 -20.44
CA ASP A 327 -15.26 1.96 -21.04
C ASP A 327 -15.28 3.35 -20.44
N GLY A 328 -14.07 3.85 -20.15
CA GLY A 328 -13.92 5.15 -19.52
C GLY A 328 -14.41 5.18 -18.07
N GLN A 329 -14.53 4.05 -17.37
CA GLN A 329 -14.56 4.00 -15.90
C GLN A 329 -13.17 3.72 -15.33
N ALA A 330 -12.89 4.28 -14.16
CA ALA A 330 -11.64 4.05 -13.44
C ALA A 330 -11.89 4.16 -11.94
N LEU A 331 -11.48 3.13 -11.22
CA LEU A 331 -11.53 3.10 -9.77
C LEU A 331 -10.11 3.21 -9.23
N LYS A 332 -10.00 3.80 -8.02
CA LYS A 332 -8.68 4.05 -7.43
C LYS A 332 -7.99 2.76 -6.98
N THR A 333 -8.78 1.78 -6.55
CA THR A 333 -8.35 0.48 -6.03
C THR A 333 -9.44 -0.56 -6.33
N GLU A 334 -9.10 -1.85 -6.31
CA GLU A 334 -10.09 -2.94 -6.45
C GLU A 334 -11.20 -2.84 -5.39
N HIS A 335 -10.87 -2.49 -4.14
CA HIS A 335 -11.84 -2.28 -3.05
C HIS A 335 -12.81 -1.11 -3.27
N SER A 336 -12.61 -0.31 -4.32
CA SER A 336 -13.57 0.73 -4.68
C SER A 336 -14.75 0.15 -5.47
N LYS A 337 -14.64 -1.07 -6.04
CA LYS A 337 -15.73 -1.79 -6.70
C LYS A 337 -16.77 -2.14 -5.65
N ARG A 338 -17.98 -1.59 -5.77
CA ARG A 338 -19.05 -1.82 -4.78
C ARG A 338 -20.42 -1.48 -5.32
N LEU A 339 -21.42 -2.07 -4.70
CA LEU A 339 -22.81 -1.69 -4.84
C LEU A 339 -23.17 -0.74 -3.68
N VAL A 340 -23.70 0.45 -3.99
CA VAL A 340 -24.07 1.46 -2.99
C VAL A 340 -25.59 1.61 -2.99
N PRO A 341 -26.32 1.20 -1.92
CA PRO A 341 -27.75 1.43 -1.85
C PRO A 341 -28.04 2.93 -1.71
N LEU A 342 -29.00 3.40 -2.51
CA LEU A 342 -29.42 4.80 -2.55
C LEU A 342 -30.43 5.05 -1.43
N HIS A 343 -30.13 6.09 -0.65
CA HIS A 343 -31.01 6.52 0.45
C HIS A 343 -32.40 6.90 -0.08
N PRO A 344 -33.50 6.56 0.63
CA PRO A 344 -34.87 6.93 0.25
C PRO A 344 -35.05 8.43 -0.05
N ASP A 345 -34.40 9.30 0.73
CA ASP A 345 -34.38 10.75 0.47
C ASP A 345 -33.94 11.11 -0.95
N LEU A 346 -32.97 10.41 -1.56
CA LEU A 346 -32.58 10.66 -2.96
C LEU A 346 -33.70 10.31 -3.94
N ILE A 347 -34.47 9.27 -3.64
CA ILE A 347 -35.65 8.87 -4.42
C ILE A 347 -36.75 9.93 -4.25
N ALA A 348 -36.99 10.39 -3.02
CA ALA A 348 -37.92 11.47 -2.71
C ALA A 348 -37.52 12.81 -3.35
N LEU A 349 -36.23 13.06 -3.57
CA LEU A 349 -35.73 14.22 -4.32
C LEU A 349 -35.87 14.08 -5.84
N GLY A 350 -36.32 12.93 -6.33
CA GLY A 350 -36.62 12.69 -7.74
C GLY A 350 -35.48 12.09 -8.57
N PHE A 351 -34.54 11.36 -7.95
CA PHE A 351 -33.38 10.80 -8.65
C PHE A 351 -33.78 9.80 -9.73
N THR A 352 -34.79 8.98 -9.47
CA THR A 352 -35.30 7.98 -10.42
C THR A 352 -35.94 8.62 -11.65
N GLU A 353 -36.62 9.75 -11.47
CA GLU A 353 -37.24 10.55 -12.52
C GLU A 353 -36.16 11.20 -13.38
N TYR A 354 -35.11 11.74 -12.75
CA TYR A 354 -33.94 12.25 -13.46
C TYR A 354 -33.28 11.17 -14.33
N VAL A 355 -33.01 9.99 -13.76
CA VAL A 355 -32.45 8.84 -14.48
C VAL A 355 -33.35 8.39 -15.63
N SER A 356 -34.67 8.33 -15.39
CA SER A 356 -35.65 7.94 -16.40
C SER A 356 -35.69 8.92 -17.56
N ARG A 357 -35.62 10.23 -17.29
CA ARG A 357 -35.53 11.27 -18.32
C ARG A 357 -34.28 11.10 -19.18
N LEU A 358 -33.12 10.91 -18.57
CA LEU A 358 -31.87 10.70 -19.30
C LEU A 358 -31.93 9.45 -20.19
N ARG A 359 -32.48 8.34 -19.67
CA ARG A 359 -32.69 7.11 -20.47
C ARG A 359 -33.59 7.35 -21.68
N LYS A 360 -34.69 8.10 -21.50
CA LYS A 360 -35.59 8.48 -22.60
C LYS A 360 -34.91 9.37 -23.64
N MET A 361 -33.95 10.20 -23.23
CA MET A 361 -33.13 11.03 -24.12
C MET A 361 -32.03 10.24 -24.84
N GLY A 362 -31.87 8.93 -24.58
CA GLY A 362 -30.82 8.10 -25.17
C GLY A 362 -29.43 8.35 -24.58
N GLU A 363 -29.35 9.03 -23.43
CA GLU A 363 -28.07 9.30 -22.78
C GLU A 363 -27.50 8.02 -22.15
N GLU A 364 -26.19 7.84 -22.22
CA GLU A 364 -25.54 6.67 -21.61
C GLU A 364 -25.08 6.93 -20.16
N ARG A 365 -24.70 8.18 -19.87
CA ARG A 365 -24.09 8.57 -18.60
C ARG A 365 -25.06 9.36 -17.74
N LEU A 366 -24.88 9.25 -16.42
CA LEU A 366 -25.64 10.05 -15.47
C LEU A 366 -25.39 11.55 -15.65
N PHE A 367 -24.15 11.93 -16.03
CA PHE A 367 -23.78 13.30 -16.31
C PHE A 367 -23.15 13.44 -17.71
N PRO A 368 -23.97 13.50 -18.78
CA PRO A 368 -23.48 13.47 -20.17
C PRO A 368 -22.49 14.57 -20.53
N HIS A 369 -22.70 15.78 -20.00
CA HIS A 369 -21.90 16.96 -20.33
C HIS A 369 -20.66 17.16 -19.44
N VAL A 370 -20.33 16.20 -18.57
CA VAL A 370 -19.11 16.30 -17.73
C VAL A 370 -17.91 15.84 -18.55
N ASN A 371 -16.90 16.72 -18.66
CA ASN A 371 -15.63 16.34 -19.29
C ASN A 371 -14.83 15.39 -18.39
N LEU A 372 -14.81 14.10 -18.75
CA LEU A 372 -14.08 13.04 -18.05
C LEU A 372 -12.60 12.96 -18.45
N ASN A 373 -12.19 13.57 -19.57
CA ASN A 373 -10.84 13.45 -20.14
C ASN A 373 -9.86 14.50 -19.60
N GLY A 374 -10.26 15.27 -18.59
CA GLY A 374 -9.41 16.30 -17.98
C GLY A 374 -8.14 15.73 -17.34
N LYS A 375 -6.99 16.37 -17.58
CA LYS A 375 -5.69 16.05 -16.95
C LYS A 375 -5.67 16.15 -15.43
N ALA A 376 -6.70 16.73 -14.82
CA ALA A 376 -6.90 16.83 -13.38
C ALA A 376 -7.78 15.72 -12.81
N GLY A 377 -8.27 14.80 -13.65
CA GLY A 377 -9.11 13.66 -13.30
C GLY A 377 -10.59 13.90 -13.57
N LYS A 378 -11.34 12.81 -13.74
CA LYS A 378 -12.73 12.77 -14.23
C LYS A 378 -13.72 13.68 -13.48
N GLY A 379 -13.53 13.87 -12.18
CA GLY A 379 -14.41 14.68 -11.33
C GLY A 379 -13.93 16.10 -11.07
N SER A 380 -12.91 16.61 -11.77
CA SER A 380 -12.31 17.91 -11.47
C SER A 380 -13.29 19.08 -11.64
N GLY A 381 -14.16 19.02 -12.66
CA GLY A 381 -15.18 20.05 -12.92
C GLY A 381 -16.21 20.13 -11.79
N ILE A 382 -16.73 18.99 -11.35
CA ILE A 382 -17.67 18.89 -10.22
C ILE A 382 -16.99 19.39 -8.93
N SER A 383 -15.77 18.93 -8.64
CA SER A 383 -15.05 19.36 -7.43
C SER A 383 -14.77 20.86 -7.41
N LYS A 384 -14.51 21.47 -8.58
CA LYS A 384 -14.29 22.91 -8.73
C LYS A 384 -15.60 23.68 -8.50
N ASN A 385 -16.70 23.25 -9.10
CA ASN A 385 -18.03 23.85 -8.89
C ASN A 385 -18.48 23.76 -7.44
N PHE A 386 -18.30 22.62 -6.78
CA PHE A 386 -18.57 22.49 -5.34
C PHE A 386 -17.69 23.44 -4.53
N GLY A 387 -16.41 23.58 -4.88
CA GLY A 387 -15.51 24.56 -4.25
C GLY A 387 -15.95 26.01 -4.44
N TYR A 388 -16.61 26.35 -5.55
CA TYR A 388 -17.19 27.68 -5.76
C TYR A 388 -18.44 27.91 -4.90
N LEU A 389 -19.30 26.89 -4.77
CA LEU A 389 -20.44 26.93 -3.86
C LEU A 389 -20.00 27.25 -2.42
N LEU A 390 -18.99 26.54 -1.90
CA LEU A 390 -18.48 26.74 -0.54
C LEU A 390 -18.03 28.20 -0.27
N LYS A 391 -17.52 28.90 -1.29
CA LYS A 391 -17.02 30.27 -1.18
C LYS A 391 -18.11 31.34 -1.28
N ARG A 392 -19.33 31.00 -1.70
CA ARG A 392 -20.41 31.98 -1.85
C ARG A 392 -20.73 32.64 -0.51
N LYS A 393 -21.13 33.91 -0.53
CA LYS A 393 -21.44 34.68 0.69
C LYS A 393 -22.51 33.99 1.56
N GLY A 394 -23.54 33.40 0.96
CA GLY A 394 -24.61 32.67 1.67
C GLY A 394 -24.20 31.32 2.27
N VAL A 395 -23.04 30.78 1.88
CA VAL A 395 -22.48 29.53 2.44
C VAL A 395 -21.33 29.86 3.39
N ALA A 396 -20.37 30.65 2.90
CA ALA A 396 -19.19 31.15 3.59
C ALA A 396 -18.38 30.05 4.31
N VAL A 397 -18.36 28.85 3.74
CA VAL A 397 -17.57 27.72 4.25
C VAL A 397 -16.16 27.86 3.71
N LYS A 398 -15.31 28.53 4.48
CA LYS A 398 -13.88 28.63 4.19
C LYS A 398 -13.18 27.40 4.76
N PRO A 399 -12.11 26.89 4.09
CA PRO A 399 -11.16 26.02 4.77
C PRO A 399 -10.71 26.75 6.03
N ARG A 400 -10.85 26.12 7.19
CA ARG A 400 -10.45 26.73 8.46
C ARG A 400 -8.96 27.05 8.34
N ARG A 401 -8.63 28.35 8.24
CA ARG A 401 -7.22 28.76 8.35
C ARG A 401 -6.78 28.29 9.73
N GLU A 402 -5.64 27.62 9.74
CA GLU A 402 -4.97 26.89 10.82
C GLU A 402 -5.12 25.35 10.82
N HIS A 403 -6.25 24.71 10.45
CA HIS A 403 -6.39 23.25 10.67
C HIS A 403 -7.11 22.37 9.60
N GLY A 404 -7.42 22.81 8.37
CA GLY A 404 -8.06 21.88 7.42
C GLY A 404 -8.18 22.26 5.94
N ARG A 405 -8.49 21.26 5.10
CA ARG A 405 -9.06 21.43 3.75
C ARG A 405 -10.52 21.01 3.74
N VAL A 406 -11.38 21.83 3.12
CA VAL A 406 -12.78 21.51 2.86
C VAL A 406 -13.07 21.51 1.36
N GLY A 407 -13.94 20.61 0.92
CA GLY A 407 -14.28 20.43 -0.49
C GLY A 407 -15.17 19.22 -0.70
N PHE A 408 -15.32 18.76 -1.94
CA PHE A 408 -16.21 17.62 -2.22
C PHE A 408 -15.82 16.36 -1.42
N HIS A 409 -14.52 16.11 -1.22
CA HIS A 409 -14.05 14.95 -0.46
C HIS A 409 -14.38 15.04 1.04
N SER A 410 -14.68 16.22 1.57
CA SER A 410 -15.17 16.39 2.94
C SER A 410 -16.53 15.72 3.16
N LEU A 411 -17.38 15.63 2.12
CA LEU A 411 -18.66 14.91 2.21
C LEU A 411 -18.45 13.44 2.59
N ARG A 412 -17.44 12.78 2.00
CA ARG A 412 -17.08 11.41 2.37
C ARG A 412 -16.67 11.30 3.83
N LYS A 413 -15.88 12.25 4.34
CA LYS A 413 -15.47 12.25 5.74
C LYS A 413 -16.69 12.48 6.65
N THR A 414 -17.59 13.38 6.26
CA THR A 414 -18.86 13.61 6.96
C THR A 414 -19.68 12.33 7.03
N VAL A 415 -19.94 11.65 5.90
CA VAL A 415 -20.66 10.36 5.88
C VAL A 415 -20.01 9.34 6.81
N VAL A 416 -18.69 9.16 6.72
CA VAL A 416 -17.98 8.20 7.58
C VAL A 416 -18.14 8.55 9.06
N GLN A 417 -18.01 9.83 9.43
CA GLN A 417 -18.12 10.28 10.82
C GLN A 417 -19.56 10.23 11.35
N SER A 418 -20.56 10.55 10.54
CA SER A 418 -21.97 10.46 10.94
C SER A 418 -22.42 9.02 11.19
N LEU A 419 -21.79 8.06 10.52
CA LEU A 419 -21.98 6.64 10.77
C LEU A 419 -21.15 6.12 11.96
N GLN A 420 -20.27 6.93 12.56
CA GLN A 420 -19.61 6.57 13.81
C GLN A 420 -20.60 6.79 14.96
N GLY A 421 -20.82 5.76 15.77
CA GLY A 421 -21.76 5.81 16.91
C GLY A 421 -23.16 5.26 16.62
N THR A 422 -23.48 4.89 15.38
CA THR A 422 -24.80 4.37 14.99
C THR A 422 -24.94 2.85 15.14
N GLY A 423 -24.02 2.21 15.87
CA GLY A 423 -23.95 0.74 16.01
C GLY A 423 -23.45 -0.01 14.76
N VAL A 424 -23.33 0.67 13.61
CA VAL A 424 -22.82 0.07 12.37
C VAL A 424 -21.34 -0.31 12.51
N SER A 425 -20.98 -1.51 12.06
CA SER A 425 -19.59 -1.99 12.11
C SER A 425 -18.66 -1.19 11.21
N ASP A 426 -17.37 -1.16 11.56
CA ASP A 426 -16.35 -0.49 10.76
C ASP A 426 -16.23 -1.10 9.35
N GLU A 427 -16.38 -2.40 9.26
CA GLU A 427 -16.40 -3.16 8.01
C GLU A 427 -17.51 -2.72 7.06
N ARG A 428 -18.74 -2.56 7.55
CA ARG A 428 -19.88 -2.07 6.76
C ARG A 428 -19.67 -0.63 6.30
N ARG A 429 -19.18 0.25 7.19
CA ARG A 429 -18.84 1.63 6.81
C ARG A 429 -17.79 1.67 5.71
N ARG A 430 -16.71 0.88 5.84
CA ARG A 430 -15.65 0.79 4.84
C ARG A 430 -16.17 0.25 3.50
N ALA A 431 -17.01 -0.78 3.54
CA ALA A 431 -17.65 -1.33 2.35
C ALA A 431 -18.53 -0.28 1.65
N PHE A 432 -19.40 0.42 2.40
CA PHE A 432 -20.30 1.44 1.87
C PHE A 432 -19.56 2.57 1.16
N VAL A 433 -18.49 3.10 1.77
CA VAL A 433 -17.72 4.17 1.12
C VAL A 433 -16.66 3.65 0.14
N GLY A 434 -16.24 2.39 0.19
CA GLY A 434 -15.14 1.85 -0.62
C GLY A 434 -13.75 2.25 -0.10
N HIS A 435 -13.55 2.10 1.21
CA HIS A 435 -12.22 2.08 1.82
C HIS A 435 -11.63 0.68 1.76
N GLU A 436 -10.32 0.61 1.59
CA GLU A 436 -9.57 -0.64 1.72
C GLU A 436 -9.81 -1.23 3.11
N GLN A 437 -10.12 -2.53 3.13
CA GLN A 437 -10.26 -3.24 4.39
C GLN A 437 -8.90 -3.30 5.09
N SER A 438 -8.88 -3.53 6.40
CA SER A 438 -7.62 -3.65 7.13
C SER A 438 -6.74 -4.76 6.52
N ASP A 439 -5.41 -4.65 6.69
CA ASP A 439 -4.42 -5.69 6.30
C ASP A 439 -4.57 -7.03 7.06
N ASP A 440 -5.67 -7.16 7.78
CA ASP A 440 -6.09 -8.37 8.46
C ASP A 440 -6.43 -9.45 7.43
N VAL A 441 -5.93 -10.66 7.69
CA VAL A 441 -6.19 -11.83 6.87
C VAL A 441 -7.69 -12.15 6.87
N HIS A 442 -8.40 -11.85 7.96
CA HIS A 442 -9.85 -12.03 8.01
C HIS A 442 -10.59 -11.16 7.00
N ALA A 443 -10.26 -9.88 6.97
CA ALA A 443 -10.92 -8.91 6.12
C ALA A 443 -10.62 -9.08 4.62
N THR A 444 -9.50 -9.75 4.31
CA THR A 444 -9.02 -9.97 2.92
C THR A 444 -9.39 -11.33 2.34
N VAL A 445 -9.55 -12.37 3.17
CA VAL A 445 -9.75 -13.76 2.69
C VAL A 445 -11.14 -14.31 2.97
N TYR A 446 -11.81 -13.87 4.05
CA TYR A 446 -13.05 -14.50 4.53
C TYR A 446 -14.30 -13.63 4.40
N MET A 447 -14.17 -12.39 3.93
CA MET A 447 -15.34 -11.52 3.76
C MET A 447 -16.06 -11.80 2.45
N ARG A 448 -17.38 -11.99 2.54
CA ARG A 448 -18.26 -11.92 1.37
C ARG A 448 -18.64 -10.48 1.04
N ALA A 449 -19.16 -10.27 -0.16
CA ALA A 449 -19.79 -9.01 -0.51
C ALA A 449 -21.02 -8.76 0.38
N TRP A 450 -21.20 -7.50 0.78
CA TRP A 450 -22.40 -7.05 1.47
C TRP A 450 -23.54 -6.87 0.46
N THR A 451 -24.74 -7.28 0.83
CA THR A 451 -25.95 -7.06 0.02
C THR A 451 -26.43 -5.62 0.14
N ALA A 452 -27.28 -5.18 -0.81
CA ALA A 452 -27.90 -3.86 -0.76
C ALA A 452 -28.74 -3.67 0.52
N GLU A 453 -29.46 -4.71 0.94
CA GLU A 453 -30.29 -4.71 2.15
C GLU A 453 -29.45 -4.61 3.43
N GLU A 454 -28.34 -5.34 3.53
CA GLU A 454 -27.45 -5.20 4.70
C GLU A 454 -26.80 -3.82 4.77
N LEU A 455 -26.54 -3.19 3.62
CA LEU A 455 -25.98 -1.84 3.56
C LEU A 455 -27.06 -0.75 3.72
N SER A 456 -28.35 -1.05 3.54
CA SER A 456 -29.42 -0.07 3.76
C SER A 456 -29.59 0.25 5.25
N SER A 457 -29.14 -0.64 6.15
CA SER A 457 -29.11 -0.39 7.59
C SER A 457 -28.29 0.86 7.97
N LEU A 458 -27.41 1.37 7.08
CA LEU A 458 -26.65 2.59 7.29
C LEU A 458 -27.51 3.87 7.19
N TRP A 459 -28.68 3.81 6.55
CA TRP A 459 -29.56 4.98 6.36
C TRP A 459 -30.01 5.60 7.68
N ALA A 460 -30.21 4.79 8.73
CA ALA A 460 -30.55 5.27 10.07
C ALA A 460 -29.51 6.25 10.65
N GLY A 461 -28.26 6.19 10.17
CA GLY A 461 -27.17 7.09 10.55
C GLY A 461 -27.00 8.32 9.65
N LEU A 462 -27.75 8.43 8.55
CA LEU A 462 -27.66 9.50 7.55
C LEU A 462 -28.94 10.33 7.51
N LYS A 463 -29.27 10.95 8.64
CA LYS A 463 -30.50 11.70 8.91
C LYS A 463 -30.51 13.10 8.27
N TRP A 464 -30.14 13.18 7.00
CA TRP A 464 -30.06 14.44 6.28
C TRP A 464 -31.45 15.00 5.98
N GLY A 465 -32.42 14.14 5.67
CA GLY A 465 -33.83 14.51 5.46
C GLY A 465 -34.49 15.23 6.64
N GLU A 466 -34.02 15.06 7.88
CA GLU A 466 -34.59 15.72 9.06
C GLU A 466 -34.45 17.25 9.04
N TRP A 467 -33.52 17.80 8.25
CA TRP A 467 -33.28 19.25 8.15
C TRP A 467 -33.13 19.78 6.73
N LEU A 468 -33.08 18.90 5.72
CA LEU A 468 -33.12 19.33 4.33
C LEU A 468 -34.52 19.84 3.97
N ARG A 469 -34.58 20.95 3.23
CA ARG A 469 -35.83 21.47 2.67
C ARG A 469 -36.19 20.69 1.41
N MET A 470 -36.71 19.48 1.62
CA MET A 470 -36.86 18.44 0.58
C MET A 470 -37.68 18.90 -0.62
N ASP A 471 -38.82 19.55 -0.40
CA ASP A 471 -39.71 19.99 -1.49
C ASP A 471 -39.07 21.07 -2.36
N GLU A 472 -38.46 22.08 -1.73
CA GLU A 472 -37.73 23.14 -2.44
C GLU A 472 -36.53 22.58 -3.21
N LEU A 473 -35.80 21.61 -2.62
CA LEU A 473 -34.68 20.96 -3.29
C LEU A 473 -35.14 20.09 -4.47
N ARG A 474 -36.26 19.37 -4.34
CA ARG A 474 -36.85 18.58 -5.43
C ARG A 474 -37.18 19.47 -6.63
N ALA A 475 -37.76 20.65 -6.40
CA ALA A 475 -38.05 21.63 -7.46
C ALA A 475 -36.80 22.11 -8.22
N LEU A 476 -35.61 22.00 -7.62
CA LEU A 476 -34.33 22.36 -8.26
C LEU A 476 -33.67 21.18 -8.99
N LEU A 477 -34.16 19.95 -8.82
CA LEU A 477 -33.50 18.71 -9.24
C LEU A 477 -34.25 17.93 -10.33
N VAL A 478 -35.57 18.08 -10.43
CA VAL A 478 -36.43 17.36 -11.38
C VAL A 478 -36.77 18.24 -12.57
#